data_AF-A0A5A8A441-F1
#
_entry.id   AF-A0A5A8A441-F1
#
_cell.length_a   1.000
_cell.length_b   1.000
_cell.length_c   1.000
_cell.angle_alpha   90.00
_cell.angle_beta   90.00
_cell.angle_gamma   90.00
#
_symmetry.space_group_name_H-M   'P 1'
#
loop_
_entity.id
_entity.type
_entity.pdbx_description
1 polymer ?
#
loop_
_entity_poly.entity_id
_entity_poly.type
_entity_poly.pdbx_seq_one_letter_code
_entity_poly.pdbx_strand_id
1 'polypeptide(L)' 'MSDDDGFDRMVEAAIAAHQLLAAHGTTTMRLLSRLLLMEIGTEIAARRDSATAANDNPDAVEE' A
#
# COMPACT_ATOMS: atom_id res chain seq x y z
N MET A 1 3.60 -17.27 -5.67
CA MET A 1 3.89 -15.90 -5.23
C MET A 1 2.54 -15.33 -4.84
N SER A 2 2.35 -14.94 -3.59
CA SER A 2 1.06 -14.42 -3.15
C SER A 2 0.81 -13.04 -3.77
N ASP A 3 -0.44 -12.64 -3.92
CA ASP A 3 -0.79 -11.30 -4.43
C ASP A 3 -0.29 -10.20 -3.46
N ASP A 4 -0.17 -10.52 -2.17
CA ASP A 4 0.39 -9.65 -1.13
C ASP A 4 1.91 -9.41 -1.35
N ASP A 5 2.67 -10.45 -1.71
CA ASP A 5 4.10 -10.32 -2.04
C ASP A 5 4.33 -9.42 -3.27
N GLY A 6 3.35 -9.36 -4.17
CA GLY A 6 3.36 -8.49 -5.35
C GLY A 6 3.09 -7.04 -4.97
N PHE A 7 2.12 -6.83 -4.09
CA PHE A 7 1.73 -5.51 -3.62
C PHE A 7 2.83 -4.86 -2.77
N ASP A 8 3.43 -5.59 -1.83
CA ASP A 8 4.49 -5.07 -0.97
C ASP A 8 5.70 -4.60 -1.78
N ARG A 9 6.13 -5.38 -2.78
CA ARG A 9 7.20 -4.98 -3.69
C ARG A 9 6.86 -3.73 -4.51
N MET A 10 5.59 -3.55 -4.89
CA MET A 10 5.13 -2.34 -5.56
C MET A 10 5.20 -1.13 -4.62
N VAL A 11 4.79 -1.28 -3.36
CA VAL A 11 4.88 -0.22 -2.34
C VAL A 11 6.34 0.19 -2.11
N GLU A 12 7.24 -0.77 -1.94
CA GLU A 12 8.68 -0.52 -1.79
C GLU A 12 9.25 0.24 -3.01
N ALA A 13 8.90 -0.19 -4.22
CA ALA A 13 9.33 0.48 -5.45
C ALA A 13 8.80 1.92 -5.54
N ALA A 14 7.54 2.17 -5.15
CA ALA A 14 6.95 3.50 -5.14
C ALA A 14 7.65 4.44 -4.14
N ILE A 15 7.99 3.93 -2.95
CA ILE A 15 8.73 4.69 -1.93
C ILE A 15 10.14 5.02 -2.44
N ALA A 16 10.86 4.05 -3.02
CA ALA A 16 12.20 4.27 -3.58
C ALA A 16 12.16 5.31 -4.73
N ALA A 17 11.17 5.22 -5.61
CA ALA A 17 10.96 6.21 -6.67
C ALA A 17 10.67 7.60 -6.12
N HIS A 18 9.85 7.71 -5.07
CA HIS A 18 9.59 9.00 -4.41
C HIS A 18 10.86 9.63 -3.83
N GLN A 19 11.74 8.85 -3.21
CA GLN A 19 13.03 9.35 -2.70
C GLN A 19 13.89 9.95 -3.82
N LEU A 20 13.96 9.27 -4.97
CA LEU A 20 14.68 9.78 -6.15
C LEU A 20 14.04 11.07 -6.68
N LEU A 21 12.71 11.11 -6.78
CA LEU A 21 11.98 12.29 -7.25
C LEU A 21 12.06 13.47 -6.26
N ALA A 22 12.16 13.21 -4.96
CA ALA A 22 12.37 14.25 -3.96
C ALA A 22 13.71 14.96 -4.17
N ALA A 23 14.76 14.20 -4.49
CA ALA A 23 16.11 14.71 -4.72
C ALA A 23 16.31 15.36 -6.11
N HIS A 24 15.74 14.77 -7.17
CA HIS A 24 16.07 15.12 -8.55
C HIS A 24 14.87 15.45 -9.44
N GLY A 25 13.65 15.24 -8.95
CA GLY A 25 12.44 15.43 -9.72
C GLY A 25 12.06 16.90 -9.89
N THR A 26 11.32 17.17 -10.95
CA THR A 26 10.65 18.47 -11.11
C THR A 26 9.60 18.68 -10.01
N THR A 27 9.17 19.92 -9.79
CA THR A 27 8.10 20.23 -8.84
C THR A 27 6.83 19.43 -9.11
N THR A 28 6.44 19.27 -10.38
CA THR A 28 5.27 18.46 -10.76
C THR A 28 5.46 16.98 -10.43
N MET A 29 6.63 16.40 -10.72
CA MET A 29 6.91 15.00 -10.38
C MET A 29 6.87 14.75 -8.87
N ARG A 30 7.40 15.68 -8.07
CA ARG A 30 7.33 15.59 -6.60
C ARG A 30 5.88 15.63 -6.12
N LEU A 31 5.06 16.53 -6.67
CA LEU A 31 3.63 16.60 -6.35
C LEU A 31 2.91 15.28 -6.71
N LEU A 32 3.09 14.80 -7.93
CA LEU A 32 2.46 13.56 -8.40
C LEU A 32 2.89 12.34 -7.57
N SER A 33 4.18 12.22 -7.24
CA SER A 33 4.68 11.13 -6.41
C SER A 33 4.10 11.16 -4.98
N ARG A 34 3.87 12.36 -4.43
CA ARG A 34 3.24 12.50 -3.11
C ARG A 34 1.77 12.09 -3.15
N LEU A 35 1.04 12.45 -4.20
CA LEU A 35 -0.36 12.04 -4.40
C LEU A 35 -0.46 10.52 -4.56
N LEU A 36 0.44 9.91 -5.34
CA LEU A 36 0.49 8.46 -5.49
C LEU A 36 0.70 7.74 -4.14
N LEU A 37 1.61 8.23 -3.29
CA LEU A 37 1.81 7.65 -1.96
C LEU A 37 0.60 7.80 -1.04
N MET A 38 -0.19 8.88 -1.19
CA MET A 38 -1.46 9.02 -0.46
C MET A 38 -2.48 7.96 -0.89
N GLU A 39 -2.65 7.72 -2.19
CA GLU A 39 -3.53 6.68 -2.72
C GLU A 39 -3.09 5.27 -2.26
N ILE A 40 -1.79 4.99 -2.31
CA ILE A 40 -1.24 3.73 -1.81
C ILE A 40 -1.52 3.56 -0.31
N GLY A 41 -1.39 4.63 0.49
CA GLY A 41 -1.74 4.61 1.91
C GLY A 41 -3.21 4.28 2.17
N THR A 42 -4.12 4.84 1.36
CA THR A 42 -5.55 4.52 1.42
C THR A 42 -5.83 3.05 1.10
N GLU A 43 -5.19 2.52 0.05
CA GLU A 43 -5.31 1.12 -0.34
C GLU A 43 -4.79 0.16 0.75
N ILE A 44 -3.64 0.48 1.37
CA ILE A 44 -3.10 -0.29 2.50
C ILE A 44 -4.11 -0.35 3.66
N ALA A 45 -4.73 0.79 4.00
CA ALA A 45 -5.74 0.84 5.05
C ALA A 45 -6.95 -0.03 4.70
N ALA A 46 -7.47 0.06 3.48
CA ALA A 46 -8.61 -0.75 3.02
C ALA A 46 -8.32 -2.26 3.03
N ARG A 47 -7.11 -2.67 2.64
CA ARG A 47 -6.67 -4.07 2.71
C ARG A 47 -6.55 -4.57 4.14
N ARG A 48 -6.01 -3.76 5.03
CA ARG A 48 -5.90 -4.09 6.46
C ARG A 48 -7.27 -4.29 7.10
N ASP A 49 -8.23 -3.41 6.81
CA ASP A 49 -9.59 -3.51 7.33
C ASP A 49 -10.27 -4.78 6.80
N SER A 50 -10.03 -5.14 5.54
CA SER A 50 -10.54 -6.37 4.93
C SER A 50 -9.93 -7.64 5.54
N ALA A 51 -8.62 -7.64 5.81
CA ALA A 51 -7.93 -8.72 6.50
C ALA A 51 -8.39 -8.88 7.96
N THR A 52 -8.72 -7.77 8.63
CA THR A 52 -9.27 -7.77 9.99
C THR A 52 -10.71 -8.31 9.98
N ALA A 53 -11.56 -7.84 9.07
CA ALA A 53 -12.95 -8.32 8.92
C ALA A 53 -13.05 -9.81 8.55
N ALA A 54 -12.09 -10.34 7.80
CA ALA A 54 -12.02 -11.76 7.48
C ALA A 54 -11.66 -12.65 8.70
N ASN A 55 -11.04 -12.07 9.73
CA ASN A 55 -10.62 -12.78 10.94
C ASN A 55 -11.66 -12.71 12.08
N ASP A 56 -12.69 -11.86 11.93
CA ASP A 56 -13.82 -11.74 12.87
C ASP A 56 -14.92 -12.78 12.63
N ASN A 57 -14.62 -13.88 11.93
CA ASN A 57 -15.62 -14.92 11.64
C ASN A 57 -16.03 -15.64 12.95
N PRO A 58 -17.29 -15.53 13.43
CA PRO A 58 -17.71 -16.12 14.69
C PRO A 58 -18.03 -17.63 14.60
N ASP A 59 -17.82 -18.26 13.44
CA ASP A 59 -18.08 -19.69 13.20
C ASP A 59 -16.90 -20.62 13.54
N ALA A 60 -15.89 -20.15 14.27
CA ALA A 60 -14.81 -21.00 14.80
C ALA A 60 -15.17 -21.65 16.16
N VAL A 61 -16.44 -21.86 16.44
CA VAL A 61 -16.92 -22.59 17.63
C VAL A 61 -17.38 -23.99 17.22
N GLU A 62 -16.48 -24.95 17.47
CA GLU A 62 -16.71 -26.36 17.86
C GLU A 62 -17.67 -27.26 17.03
N GLU A 63 -17.10 -28.30 16.41
CA GLU A 63 -17.32 -29.71 16.81
C GLU A 63 -16.01 -30.51 16.72
#